data_AF-A0A1S8KJ58-F1
#
_entry.id   AF-A0A1S8KJ58-F1
#
_cell.length_a   1.000
_cell.length_b   1.000
_cell.length_c   1.000
_cell.angle_alpha   90.00
_cell.angle_beta   90.00
_cell.angle_gamma   90.00
#
_symmetry.space_group_name_H-M   'P 1'
#
loop_
_entity.id
_entity.type
_entity.pdbx_description
1 polymer ?
#
loop_
_entity_poly.entity_id
_entity_poly.type
_entity_poly.pdbx_seq_one_letter_code
_entity_poly.pdbx_strand_id
1 'polypeptide(L)'
;MAINRYVKKAGMIVGMLGIIAGCFQGYRAYAEDVTQKTPPERVNITVHKLMYDQSTQLNVDIDGIKNDGYTHDQYPTGVTKYNKADYGDVEFTLGNITDQVLPTEDSDLTNAKVDEIVKDVEDKGSNSEYVKNATNKITSAVDENGEITFADQPAYVNSKGNVYVVYESKSAAGLVTQKAKPMVVIAPMTDNTGSGFLKDIHLYPKNI
;
A
#
# COMPACT_ATOMS: atom_id res chain seq x y z
N MET A 1 40.70 -9.61 26.15
CA MET A 1 40.12 -8.92 27.31
C MET A 1 38.96 -8.05 26.80
N ALA A 2 37.72 -8.41 27.15
CA ALA A 2 36.43 -7.67 27.12
C ALA A 2 36.17 -6.66 25.97
N ILE A 3 35.24 -6.85 25.02
CA ILE A 3 33.75 -6.82 25.11
C ILE A 3 33.19 -5.83 26.14
N ASN A 4 32.64 -4.72 25.64
CA ASN A 4 31.48 -3.95 26.15
C ASN A 4 31.50 -2.57 25.47
N ARG A 5 30.42 -1.84 25.19
CA ARG A 5 28.95 -1.98 25.31
C ARG A 5 28.46 -0.66 24.74
N TYR A 6 27.60 -0.63 23.72
CA TYR A 6 26.60 0.44 23.59
C TYR A 6 25.42 -0.12 22.79
N VAL A 7 24.67 -1.01 23.44
CA VAL A 7 23.26 -1.23 23.12
C VAL A 7 22.52 -0.01 23.65
N LYS A 8 22.24 0.97 22.78
CA LYS A 8 21.32 2.06 23.11
C LYS A 8 19.93 1.60 22.69
N LYS A 9 19.14 1.27 23.71
CA LYS A 9 17.74 0.82 23.64
C LYS A 9 16.94 1.67 22.65
N ALA A 10 16.45 1.08 21.58
CA ALA A 10 15.36 1.63 20.81
C ALA A 10 14.08 1.47 21.63
N GLY A 11 13.47 2.60 22.01
CA GLY A 11 12.16 2.63 22.62
C GLY A 11 11.13 2.18 21.58
N MET A 12 10.63 0.97 21.74
CA MET A 12 9.52 0.41 20.98
C MET A 12 8.25 1.13 21.42
N ILE A 13 7.78 2.10 20.62
CA ILE A 13 6.44 2.67 20.78
C ILE A 13 5.47 1.64 20.17
N VAL A 14 4.77 0.95 21.07
CA VAL A 14 3.66 0.05 20.77
C VAL A 14 2.47 0.92 20.36
N GLY A 15 2.20 1.00 19.06
CA GLY A 15 0.96 1.55 18.53
C GLY A 15 -0.18 0.56 18.76
N MET A 16 -0.92 0.72 19.86
CA MET A 16 -2.19 0.03 20.10
C MET A 16 -3.21 0.42 19.03
N LEU A 17 -3.66 -0.53 18.22
CA LEU A 17 -4.91 -0.46 17.48
C LEU A 17 -5.94 -1.35 18.16
N GLY A 18 -7.06 -0.75 18.54
CA GLY A 18 -8.10 -1.33 19.39
C GLY A 18 -8.75 -2.58 18.81
N ILE A 19 -8.87 -3.58 19.66
CA ILE A 19 -9.61 -4.84 19.42
C ILE A 19 -11.10 -4.52 19.45
N ILE A 20 -11.82 -4.75 18.33
CA ILE A 20 -13.23 -5.14 18.40
C ILE A 20 -13.28 -6.64 18.16
N ALA A 21 -13.63 -7.36 19.22
CA ALA A 21 -13.82 -8.80 19.22
C ALA A 21 -15.03 -9.18 18.38
N GLY A 22 -14.82 -10.06 17.40
CA GLY A 22 -15.86 -10.76 16.66
C GLY A 22 -15.29 -12.10 16.20
N CYS A 23 -15.60 -13.16 16.95
CA CYS A 23 -15.15 -14.51 16.70
C CYS A 23 -15.67 -15.03 15.36
N PHE A 24 -14.80 -15.26 14.38
CA PHE A 24 -15.02 -16.26 13.33
C PHE A 24 -13.71 -16.99 13.03
N GLN A 25 -13.64 -18.24 13.50
CA GLN A 25 -12.65 -19.22 13.07
C GLN A 25 -12.95 -19.61 11.61
N GLY A 26 -12.14 -19.10 10.69
CA GLY A 26 -11.98 -19.65 9.36
C GLY A 26 -10.50 -19.65 9.05
N TYR A 27 -9.89 -20.84 8.99
CA TYR A 27 -8.55 -21.00 8.45
C TYR A 27 -8.54 -20.44 7.03
N ARG A 28 -7.95 -19.26 6.83
CA ARG A 28 -7.60 -18.76 5.50
C ARG A 28 -6.11 -18.98 5.33
N ALA A 29 -5.77 -19.94 4.47
CA ALA A 29 -4.42 -20.10 3.97
C ALA A 29 -4.12 -18.84 3.15
N TYR A 30 -3.34 -17.94 3.72
CA TYR A 30 -2.66 -16.90 2.95
C TYR A 30 -1.58 -17.62 2.14
N ALA A 31 -1.37 -17.22 0.88
CA ALA A 31 -0.15 -17.57 0.15
C ALA A 31 1.08 -17.25 1.02
N GLU A 32 2.21 -17.94 0.83
CA GLU A 32 3.41 -17.81 1.66
C GLU A 32 4.09 -16.42 1.53
N ASP A 33 3.40 -15.36 1.92
CA ASP A 33 3.93 -14.01 2.02
C ASP A 33 5.03 -14.02 3.09
N VAL A 34 6.21 -13.55 2.71
CA VAL A 34 7.41 -13.71 3.53
C VAL A 34 7.36 -12.75 4.71
N THR A 35 6.86 -13.27 5.83
CA THR A 35 7.00 -12.62 7.13
C THR A 35 8.39 -12.88 7.68
N GLN A 36 9.12 -11.82 8.00
CA GLN A 36 10.45 -11.89 8.59
C GLN A 36 10.52 -11.20 9.95
N LYS A 37 11.30 -11.79 10.87
CA LYS A 37 11.46 -11.25 12.24
C LYS A 37 12.31 -9.97 12.31
N THR A 38 13.21 -9.79 11.35
CA THR A 38 14.05 -8.59 11.26
C THR A 38 13.41 -7.64 10.26
N PRO A 39 13.33 -6.32 10.53
CA PRO A 39 12.79 -5.39 9.57
C PRO A 39 13.60 -5.40 8.25
N PRO A 40 12.95 -5.44 7.08
CA PRO A 40 13.65 -5.42 5.81
C PRO A 40 14.27 -4.04 5.56
N GLU A 41 15.44 -4.01 4.90
CA GLU A 41 16.00 -2.75 4.39
C GLU A 41 15.27 -2.27 3.12
N ARG A 42 14.69 -3.21 2.37
CA ARG A 42 13.95 -2.95 1.13
C ARG A 42 12.68 -3.79 1.06
N VAL A 43 11.62 -3.20 0.53
CA VAL A 43 10.32 -3.83 0.30
C VAL A 43 9.96 -3.84 -1.17
N ASN A 44 9.13 -4.79 -1.58
CA ASN A 44 8.42 -4.75 -2.85
C ASN A 44 7.00 -4.27 -2.60
N ILE A 45 6.50 -3.37 -3.44
CA ILE A 45 5.12 -2.92 -3.37
C ILE A 45 4.42 -3.37 -4.65
N THR A 46 3.50 -4.32 -4.52
CA THR A 46 2.74 -4.88 -5.63
C THR A 46 1.32 -4.34 -5.61
N VAL A 47 0.89 -3.75 -6.71
CA VAL A 47 -0.47 -3.28 -6.92
C VAL A 47 -1.20 -4.30 -7.80
N HIS A 48 -2.33 -4.79 -7.30
CA HIS A 48 -3.27 -5.66 -7.98
C HIS A 48 -4.45 -4.82 -8.48
N LYS A 49 -4.45 -4.46 -9.77
CA LYS A 49 -5.59 -3.74 -10.37
C LYS A 49 -6.74 -4.71 -10.56
N LEU A 50 -7.85 -4.41 -9.90
CA LEU A 50 -9.08 -5.17 -10.00
C LEU A 50 -10.16 -4.39 -10.76
N MET A 51 -11.17 -5.14 -11.20
CA MET A 51 -12.39 -4.65 -11.80
C MET A 51 -13.58 -5.11 -10.97
N TYR A 52 -14.60 -4.25 -10.92
CA TYR A 52 -15.80 -4.45 -10.13
C TYR A 52 -17.00 -4.41 -11.07
N ASP A 53 -17.75 -5.50 -11.12
CA ASP A 53 -18.99 -5.59 -11.87
C ASP A 53 -20.08 -4.80 -11.14
N GLN A 54 -20.57 -3.73 -11.76
CA GLN A 54 -21.64 -2.90 -11.19
C GLN A 54 -22.96 -3.65 -11.03
N SER A 55 -23.16 -4.76 -11.75
CA SER A 55 -24.38 -5.57 -11.68
C SER A 55 -24.53 -6.33 -10.36
N THR A 56 -23.43 -6.58 -9.63
CA THR A 56 -23.45 -7.37 -8.40
C THR A 56 -23.81 -6.57 -7.15
N GLN A 57 -23.99 -5.24 -7.27
CA GLN A 57 -24.27 -4.33 -6.15
C GLN A 57 -23.28 -4.50 -4.97
N LEU A 58 -22.04 -4.90 -5.25
CA LEU A 58 -21.01 -5.09 -4.24
C LEU A 58 -20.73 -3.76 -3.53
N ASN A 59 -20.83 -3.74 -2.20
CA ASN A 59 -20.36 -2.61 -1.42
C ASN A 59 -18.84 -2.69 -1.29
N VAL A 60 -18.11 -2.01 -2.18
CA VAL A 60 -16.64 -2.08 -2.23
C VAL A 60 -15.95 -1.64 -0.95
N ASP A 61 -16.60 -0.81 -0.12
CA ASP A 61 -16.05 -0.36 1.16
C ASP A 61 -16.15 -1.44 2.24
N ILE A 62 -17.20 -2.26 2.20
CA ILE A 62 -17.47 -3.31 3.19
C ILE A 62 -16.93 -4.67 2.72
N ASP A 63 -17.28 -5.06 1.50
CA ASP A 63 -17.10 -6.39 0.94
C ASP A 63 -15.90 -6.47 -0.02
N GLY A 64 -15.31 -5.33 -0.39
CA GLY A 64 -14.12 -5.29 -1.21
C GLY A 64 -12.88 -5.77 -0.47
N ILE A 65 -11.87 -6.23 -1.22
CA ILE A 65 -10.59 -6.69 -0.66
C ILE A 65 -9.95 -5.59 0.18
N LYS A 66 -9.45 -5.97 1.36
CA LYS A 66 -8.78 -5.05 2.28
C LYS A 66 -7.32 -4.90 1.86
N ASN A 67 -6.80 -3.69 1.98
CA ASN A 67 -5.36 -3.41 1.84
C ASN A 67 -4.65 -3.78 3.15
N ASP A 68 -4.52 -5.07 3.43
CA ASP A 68 -3.84 -5.60 4.62
C ASP A 68 -2.35 -5.94 4.37
N GLY A 69 -1.88 -5.75 3.14
CA GLY A 69 -0.49 -5.99 2.74
C GLY A 69 -0.22 -7.41 2.24
N TYR A 70 -1.19 -8.32 2.31
CA TYR A 70 -1.04 -9.72 1.90
C TYR A 70 -1.66 -9.99 0.54
N THR A 71 -1.21 -11.06 -0.11
CA THR A 71 -1.86 -11.59 -1.31
C THR A 71 -3.21 -12.23 -0.95
N HIS A 72 -4.23 -11.98 -1.79
CA HIS A 72 -5.54 -12.63 -1.72
C HIS A 72 -5.77 -13.45 -2.98
N ASP A 73 -5.86 -14.78 -2.81
CA ASP A 73 -6.09 -15.73 -3.91
C ASP A 73 -7.58 -15.89 -4.28
N GLN A 74 -8.47 -15.33 -3.46
CA GLN A 74 -9.92 -15.40 -3.66
C GLN A 74 -10.51 -14.00 -3.66
N TYR A 75 -11.31 -13.72 -4.68
CA TYR A 75 -11.99 -12.44 -4.82
C TYR A 75 -13.50 -12.58 -4.53
N PRO A 76 -14.13 -11.54 -3.97
CA PRO A 76 -15.58 -11.50 -3.84
C PRO A 76 -16.27 -11.67 -5.20
N THR A 77 -17.51 -12.16 -5.18
CA THR A 77 -18.34 -12.26 -6.39
C THR A 77 -18.44 -10.90 -7.08
N GLY A 78 -18.21 -10.86 -8.39
CA GLY A 78 -18.20 -9.62 -9.17
C GLY A 78 -16.87 -8.87 -9.14
N VAL A 79 -15.82 -9.43 -8.56
CA VAL A 79 -14.46 -8.86 -8.57
C VAL A 79 -13.54 -9.75 -9.39
N THR A 80 -12.87 -9.16 -10.38
CA THR A 80 -11.93 -9.87 -11.27
C THR A 80 -10.64 -9.07 -11.45
N LYS A 81 -9.56 -9.75 -11.88
CA LYS A 81 -8.31 -9.09 -12.27
C LYS A 81 -8.54 -8.22 -13.49
N TYR A 82 -7.89 -7.06 -13.54
CA TYR A 82 -7.93 -6.19 -14.71
C TYR A 82 -7.33 -6.88 -15.94
N ASN A 83 -8.07 -6.89 -17.05
CA ASN A 83 -7.59 -7.42 -18.32
C ASN A 83 -7.13 -6.30 -19.25
N LYS A 84 -5.82 -6.09 -19.34
CA LYS A 84 -5.21 -5.10 -20.22
C LYS A 84 -5.54 -5.33 -21.70
N ALA A 85 -5.71 -6.58 -22.15
CA ALA A 85 -6.02 -6.86 -23.56
C ALA A 85 -7.41 -6.35 -23.96
N ASP A 86 -8.38 -6.43 -23.04
CA ASP A 86 -9.76 -6.01 -23.30
C ASP A 86 -9.95 -4.50 -23.09
N TYR A 87 -9.17 -3.92 -22.18
CA TYR A 87 -9.47 -2.60 -21.61
C TYR A 87 -8.38 -1.55 -21.83
N GLY A 88 -7.20 -1.94 -22.34
CA GLY A 88 -6.11 -1.03 -22.64
C GLY A 88 -5.14 -0.80 -21.48
N ASP A 89 -4.35 0.26 -21.58
CA ASP A 89 -3.31 0.54 -20.58
C ASP A 89 -3.86 1.27 -19.34
N VAL A 90 -3.49 0.76 -18.17
CA VAL A 90 -3.54 1.48 -16.89
C VAL A 90 -2.11 1.62 -16.38
N GLU A 91 -1.76 2.78 -15.83
CA GLU A 91 -0.45 3.02 -15.23
C GLU A 91 -0.61 3.51 -13.79
N PHE A 92 0.27 3.02 -12.92
CA PHE A 92 0.41 3.49 -11.55
C PHE A 92 1.74 4.21 -11.38
N THR A 93 1.73 5.24 -10.55
CA THR A 93 2.93 5.93 -10.11
C THR A 93 3.10 5.77 -8.60
N LEU A 94 4.29 5.32 -8.21
CA LEU A 94 4.79 5.34 -6.84
C LEU A 94 5.66 6.58 -6.65
N GLY A 95 5.46 7.32 -5.56
CA GLY A 95 6.36 8.40 -5.15
C GLY A 95 6.69 8.32 -3.66
N ASN A 96 7.95 8.54 -3.30
CA ASN A 96 8.34 8.66 -1.90
C ASN A 96 8.06 10.10 -1.42
N ILE A 97 7.24 10.22 -0.37
CA ILE A 97 6.82 11.50 0.19
C ILE A 97 7.35 11.72 1.61
N THR A 98 8.23 10.85 2.09
CA THR A 98 8.66 10.80 3.50
C THR A 98 9.18 12.14 4.02
N ASP A 99 10.09 12.79 3.28
CA ASP A 99 10.66 14.07 3.71
C ASP A 99 9.62 15.19 3.81
N GLN A 100 8.52 15.09 3.04
CA GLN A 100 7.44 16.07 3.04
C GLN A 100 6.50 15.89 4.23
N VAL A 101 6.26 14.64 4.63
CA VAL A 101 5.24 14.29 5.64
C VAL A 101 5.84 13.97 7.01
N LEU A 102 7.12 13.60 7.07
CA LEU A 102 7.87 13.29 8.28
C LEU A 102 9.21 14.07 8.33
N PRO A 103 9.18 15.41 8.27
CA PRO A 103 10.39 16.24 8.12
C PRO A 103 11.36 16.19 9.31
N THR A 104 10.88 15.80 10.51
CA THR A 104 11.69 15.74 11.74
C THR A 104 11.52 14.40 12.44
N GLU A 105 12.47 14.01 13.29
CA GLU A 105 12.46 12.73 14.01
C GLU A 105 11.19 12.49 14.85
N ASP A 106 10.61 13.56 15.38
CA ASP A 106 9.39 13.51 16.19
C ASP A 106 8.10 13.70 15.36
N SER A 107 8.20 13.73 14.03
CA SER A 107 7.03 13.80 13.17
C SER A 107 6.31 12.46 13.14
N ASP A 108 4.98 12.51 13.24
CA ASP A 108 4.11 11.36 13.10
C ASP A 108 3.12 11.56 11.95
N LEU A 109 2.79 10.48 11.24
CA LEU A 109 1.76 10.50 10.21
C LEU A 109 0.40 10.21 10.84
N THR A 110 -0.47 11.21 10.86
CA THR A 110 -1.83 11.08 11.40
C THR A 110 -2.82 10.65 10.31
N ASN A 111 -3.94 10.03 10.70
CA ASN A 111 -5.01 9.68 9.75
C ASN A 111 -5.53 10.92 9.00
N ALA A 112 -5.69 12.06 9.68
CA ALA A 112 -6.10 13.30 9.04
C ALA A 112 -5.12 13.76 7.96
N LYS A 113 -3.81 13.55 8.18
CA LYS A 113 -2.79 13.86 7.17
C LYS A 113 -2.83 12.90 6.00
N VAL A 114 -3.05 11.60 6.25
CA VAL A 114 -3.26 10.60 5.20
C VAL A 114 -4.46 10.97 4.34
N ASP A 115 -5.59 11.31 4.95
CA ASP A 115 -6.81 11.72 4.24
C ASP A 115 -6.58 12.98 3.40
N GLU A 116 -5.83 13.95 3.92
CA GLU A 116 -5.43 15.15 3.18
C GLU A 116 -4.59 14.81 1.94
N ILE A 117 -3.59 13.94 2.09
CA ILE A 117 -2.72 13.48 0.98
C ILE A 117 -3.56 12.77 -0.07
N VAL A 118 -4.37 11.79 0.34
CA VAL A 118 -5.21 11.01 -0.57
C VAL A 118 -6.14 11.93 -1.34
N LYS A 119 -6.80 12.88 -0.66
CA LYS A 119 -7.69 13.84 -1.30
C LYS A 119 -6.96 14.77 -2.28
N ASP A 120 -5.81 15.31 -1.91
CA ASP A 120 -5.03 16.20 -2.79
C ASP A 120 -4.58 15.47 -4.07
N VAL A 121 -4.17 14.21 -3.93
CA VAL A 121 -3.74 13.35 -5.06
C VAL A 121 -4.92 12.93 -5.92
N GLU A 122 -6.07 12.67 -5.32
CA GLU A 122 -7.31 12.35 -6.03
C GLU A 122 -7.80 13.53 -6.87
N ASP A 123 -7.82 14.73 -6.28
CA ASP A 123 -8.30 15.95 -6.93
C ASP A 123 -7.33 16.46 -8.01
N LYS A 124 -6.00 16.30 -7.81
CA LYS A 124 -4.98 16.95 -8.66
C LYS A 124 -4.10 15.97 -9.46
N GLY A 125 -4.13 14.68 -9.15
CA GLY A 125 -3.26 13.67 -9.77
C GLY A 125 -1.78 14.06 -9.68
N SER A 126 -1.10 14.08 -10.83
CA SER A 126 0.32 14.46 -10.94
C SER A 126 0.62 15.91 -10.52
N ASN A 127 -0.40 16.77 -10.43
CA ASN A 127 -0.26 18.16 -9.99
C ASN A 127 -0.42 18.34 -8.47
N SER A 128 -0.64 17.25 -7.72
CA SER A 128 -0.61 17.26 -6.25
C SER A 128 0.72 17.79 -5.73
N GLU A 129 0.68 18.57 -4.65
CA GLU A 129 1.91 19.07 -4.01
C GLU A 129 2.76 17.92 -3.47
N TYR A 130 2.11 16.85 -3.01
CA TYR A 130 2.77 15.63 -2.54
C TYR A 130 3.48 14.89 -3.68
N VAL A 131 2.80 14.71 -4.82
CA VAL A 131 3.35 13.97 -5.97
C VAL A 131 4.42 14.77 -6.69
N LYS A 132 4.18 16.06 -6.92
CA LYS A 132 5.13 16.93 -7.62
C LYS A 132 6.49 16.94 -6.92
N ASN A 133 6.48 17.03 -5.60
CA ASN A 133 7.69 17.09 -4.77
C ASN A 133 8.17 15.71 -4.28
N ALA A 134 7.48 14.62 -4.65
CA ALA A 134 7.91 13.26 -4.30
C ALA A 134 9.26 12.93 -4.93
N THR A 135 10.10 12.21 -4.16
CA THR A 135 11.36 11.65 -4.63
C THR A 135 11.14 10.22 -5.15
N ASN A 136 12.12 9.70 -5.91
CA ASN A 136 12.08 8.33 -6.46
C ASN A 136 10.75 7.96 -7.13
N LYS A 137 10.22 8.88 -7.93
CA LYS A 137 8.99 8.64 -8.69
C LYS A 137 9.22 7.56 -9.74
N ILE A 138 8.41 6.52 -9.70
CA ILE A 138 8.44 5.42 -10.66
C ILE A 138 7.03 5.24 -11.19
N THR A 139 6.89 5.25 -12.52
CA THR A 139 5.62 4.98 -13.20
C THR A 139 5.80 3.72 -14.03
N SER A 140 4.88 2.76 -13.89
CA SER A 140 4.82 1.62 -14.79
C SER A 140 3.38 1.25 -15.13
N ALA A 141 3.23 0.53 -16.24
CA ALA A 141 1.95 0.00 -16.67
C ALA A 141 1.61 -1.30 -15.95
N VAL A 142 0.31 -1.54 -15.77
CA VAL A 142 -0.24 -2.83 -15.37
C VAL A 142 0.08 -3.88 -16.44
N ASP A 143 0.47 -5.08 -16.00
CA ASP A 143 0.83 -6.21 -16.86
C ASP A 143 -0.41 -7.05 -17.28
N GLU A 144 -0.16 -8.19 -17.93
CA GLU A 144 -1.20 -9.11 -18.40
C GLU A 144 -1.95 -9.82 -17.26
N ASN A 145 -1.38 -9.84 -16.05
CA ASN A 145 -2.00 -10.42 -14.86
C ASN A 145 -2.79 -9.40 -14.04
N GLY A 146 -2.90 -8.15 -14.52
CA GLY A 146 -3.53 -7.08 -13.76
C GLY A 146 -2.64 -6.56 -12.63
N GLU A 147 -1.32 -6.77 -12.70
CA GLU A 147 -0.39 -6.47 -11.62
C GLU A 147 0.71 -5.48 -12.04
N ILE A 148 1.29 -4.80 -11.05
CA ILE A 148 2.54 -4.04 -11.19
C ILE A 148 3.31 -4.14 -9.87
N THR A 149 4.61 -4.40 -9.95
CA THR A 149 5.48 -4.45 -8.77
C THR A 149 6.54 -3.34 -8.85
N PHE A 150 6.54 -2.47 -7.85
CA PHE A 150 7.63 -1.55 -7.55
C PHE A 150 8.64 -2.27 -6.66
N ALA A 151 9.61 -2.93 -7.29
CA ALA A 151 10.59 -3.74 -6.59
C ALA A 151 11.63 -2.89 -5.86
N ASP A 152 12.23 -3.47 -4.82
CA ASP A 152 13.40 -2.93 -4.14
C ASP A 152 13.23 -1.46 -3.72
N GLN A 153 12.12 -1.09 -3.08
CA GLN A 153 11.93 0.24 -2.52
C GLN A 153 12.55 0.32 -1.12
N PRO A 154 13.30 1.39 -0.77
CA PRO A 154 13.89 1.49 0.56
C PRO A 154 12.79 1.45 1.63
N ALA A 155 12.93 0.59 2.63
CA ALA A 155 11.94 0.53 3.72
C ALA A 155 12.09 1.71 4.68
N TYR A 156 13.29 2.27 4.79
CA TYR A 156 13.61 3.35 5.73
C TYR A 156 14.32 4.54 5.09
N VAL A 157 14.16 5.72 5.70
CA VAL A 157 15.00 6.90 5.52
C VAL A 157 15.21 7.55 6.89
N ASN A 158 16.44 7.93 7.23
CA ASN A 158 16.77 8.56 8.51
C ASN A 158 16.17 7.81 9.73
N SER A 159 16.26 6.47 9.74
CA SER A 159 15.69 5.60 10.79
C SER A 159 14.16 5.60 10.92
N LYS A 160 13.42 6.27 10.02
CA LYS A 160 11.95 6.20 9.91
C LYS A 160 11.52 5.30 8.78
N GLY A 161 10.33 4.72 8.94
CA GLY A 161 9.68 4.05 7.83
C GLY A 161 9.40 5.03 6.70
N ASN A 162 9.73 4.63 5.46
CA ASN A 162 9.41 5.44 4.30
C ASN A 162 7.90 5.49 4.08
N VAL A 163 7.40 6.68 3.76
CA VAL A 163 6.01 6.91 3.36
C VAL A 163 5.96 7.07 1.85
N TYR A 164 5.16 6.22 1.21
CA TYR A 164 4.93 6.21 -0.22
C TYR A 164 3.49 6.61 -0.54
N VAL A 165 3.31 7.30 -1.65
CA VAL A 165 2.01 7.47 -2.30
C VAL A 165 1.96 6.65 -3.59
N VAL A 166 0.86 5.94 -3.79
CA VAL A 166 0.57 5.17 -5.00
C VAL A 166 -0.73 5.70 -5.60
N TYR A 167 -0.72 6.08 -6.87
CA TYR A 167 -1.94 6.56 -7.55
C TYR A 167 -1.98 6.14 -9.02
N GLU A 168 -3.19 6.05 -9.57
CA GLU A 168 -3.42 5.74 -10.97
C GLU A 168 -3.14 6.98 -11.85
N SER A 169 -1.98 6.98 -12.51
CA SER A 169 -1.51 8.10 -13.33
C SER A 169 -2.14 8.12 -14.73
N LYS A 170 -2.51 6.94 -15.24
CA LYS A 170 -3.23 6.77 -16.52
C LYS A 170 -4.32 5.73 -16.35
N SER A 171 -5.51 6.08 -16.85
CA SER A 171 -6.67 5.21 -16.83
C SER A 171 -6.97 4.72 -18.24
N ALA A 172 -7.48 3.50 -18.34
CA ALA A 172 -7.96 2.93 -19.58
C ALA A 172 -9.13 3.73 -20.16
N ALA A 173 -9.06 4.06 -21.44
CA ALA A 173 -10.09 4.85 -22.10
C ALA A 173 -11.40 4.06 -22.23
N GLY A 174 -12.52 4.67 -21.83
CA GLY A 174 -13.88 4.21 -22.18
C GLY A 174 -14.53 3.17 -21.26
N LEU A 175 -13.87 2.70 -20.19
CA LEU A 175 -14.41 1.66 -19.28
C LEU A 175 -14.50 2.05 -17.82
N VAL A 176 -13.64 2.96 -17.37
CA VAL A 176 -13.62 3.43 -15.99
C VAL A 176 -14.15 4.85 -15.97
N THR A 177 -15.33 5.05 -15.38
CA THR A 177 -15.83 6.39 -15.06
C THR A 177 -15.05 7.02 -13.91
N GLN A 178 -14.29 6.22 -13.15
CA GLN A 178 -13.60 6.64 -11.93
C GLN A 178 -12.22 5.97 -11.84
N LYS A 179 -11.20 6.76 -11.52
CA LYS A 179 -9.83 6.29 -11.26
C LYS A 179 -9.78 5.52 -9.94
N ALA A 180 -8.79 4.66 -9.77
CA ALA A 180 -8.55 4.09 -8.45
C ALA A 180 -8.21 5.18 -7.43
N LYS A 181 -8.78 5.06 -6.22
CA LYS A 181 -8.47 5.94 -5.09
C LYS A 181 -6.97 5.83 -4.75
N PRO A 182 -6.25 6.96 -4.59
CA PRO A 182 -4.85 6.95 -4.18
C PRO A 182 -4.66 6.26 -2.83
N MET A 183 -3.49 5.68 -2.62
CA MET A 183 -3.11 4.99 -1.38
C MET A 183 -1.82 5.57 -0.82
N VAL A 184 -1.74 5.63 0.51
CA VAL A 184 -0.52 5.94 1.24
C VAL A 184 -0.06 4.69 1.97
N VAL A 185 1.21 4.34 1.81
CA VAL A 185 1.82 3.13 2.36
C VAL A 185 3.00 3.52 3.23
N ILE A 186 3.07 2.98 4.44
CA ILE A 186 4.21 3.15 5.34
C ILE A 186 5.00 1.85 5.31
N ALA A 187 6.25 1.91 4.85
CA ALA A 187 7.17 0.77 4.80
C ALA A 187 8.14 0.80 6.00
N PRO A 188 8.59 -0.37 6.50
CA PRO A 188 7.98 -1.68 6.25
C PRO A 188 6.65 -1.81 7.01
N MET A 189 5.72 -2.59 6.47
CA MET A 189 4.49 -2.95 7.17
C MET A 189 4.77 -4.09 8.16
N THR A 190 4.17 -4.02 9.35
CA THR A 190 4.18 -5.17 10.28
C THR A 190 3.22 -6.23 9.79
N ASP A 191 3.54 -7.49 10.11
CA ASP A 191 2.61 -8.60 9.89
C ASP A 191 1.36 -8.47 10.78
N ASN A 192 0.36 -9.30 10.52
CA ASN A 192 -0.89 -9.32 11.29
C ASN A 192 -0.71 -9.71 12.77
N THR A 193 0.45 -10.26 13.14
CA THR A 193 0.79 -10.59 14.54
C THR A 193 1.47 -9.42 15.27
N GLY A 194 1.93 -8.41 14.54
CA GLY A 194 2.75 -7.31 15.05
C GLY A 194 4.16 -7.72 15.48
N SER A 195 4.58 -8.95 15.17
CA SER A 195 5.87 -9.52 15.60
C SER A 195 6.86 -9.75 14.46
N GLY A 196 6.40 -9.58 13.22
CA GLY A 196 7.20 -9.64 12.02
C GLY A 196 6.94 -8.46 11.08
N PHE A 197 7.65 -8.48 9.96
CA PHE A 197 7.59 -7.45 8.93
C PHE A 197 7.33 -8.11 7.57
N LEU A 198 6.54 -7.42 6.75
CA LEU A 198 6.28 -7.79 5.37
C LEU A 198 7.40 -7.24 4.49
N LYS A 199 8.01 -8.14 3.70
CA LYS A 199 8.93 -7.75 2.62
C LYS A 199 8.17 -7.38 1.35
N ASP A 200 7.11 -8.13 1.06
CA ASP A 200 6.24 -7.93 -0.08
C ASP A 200 4.92 -7.36 0.44
N ILE A 201 4.55 -6.17 -0.05
CA ILE A 201 3.36 -5.43 0.34
C ILE A 201 2.40 -5.42 -0.83
N HIS A 202 1.25 -6.06 -0.67
CA HIS A 202 0.22 -6.17 -1.70
C HIS A 202 -0.91 -5.17 -1.48
N LEU A 203 -1.25 -4.43 -2.54
CA LEU A 203 -2.27 -3.40 -2.55
C LEU A 203 -3.34 -3.70 -3.60
N TYR A 204 -4.58 -3.40 -3.27
CA TYR A 204 -5.80 -3.57 -4.08
C TYR A 204 -6.52 -2.21 -4.19
N PRO A 205 -6.05 -1.31 -5.08
CA PRO A 205 -6.70 -0.03 -5.33
C PRO A 205 -8.15 -0.22 -5.83
N LYS A 206 -9.09 0.50 -5.22
CA LYS A 206 -10.52 0.42 -5.54
C LYS A 206 -10.92 1.60 -6.43
N ASN A 207 -11.72 1.31 -7.46
CA ASN A 207 -12.45 2.33 -8.21
C ASN A 207 -13.78 2.52 -7.47
N ILE A 208 -13.96 3.64 -6.79
CA ILE A 208 -15.19 3.97 -6.03
C ILE A 208 -15.86 5.12 -6.75
#